data_AF-A0AAN8DS60-F1
#
_entry.id   AF-A0AAN8DS60-F1
#
_cell.length_a   1.000
_cell.length_b   1.000
_cell.length_c   1.000
_cell.angle_alpha   90.00
_cell.angle_beta   90.00
_cell.angle_gamma   90.00
#
_symmetry.space_group_name_H-M   'P 1'
#
loop_
_entity.id
_entity.type
_entity.pdbx_description
1 polymer ?
#
loop_
_entity_poly.entity_id
_entity_poly.type
_entity_poly.pdbx_seq_one_letter_code
_entity_poly.pdbx_strand_id
1 'polypeptide(L)'
;MVRRGEILDDGIEDDFYIRRLDAGLFVLQLICYIMVEISNSGIAQLQQRVQQILNLRGGSVKVVRHIMREYAESIGDGKSEEFKEAERKRIMDLVENF
;
A
#
# COMPACT_ATOMS: atom_id res chain seq x y z
N MET A 1 -8.95 -15.65 15.21
CA MET A 1 -9.29 -16.89 14.50
C MET A 1 -10.79 -16.87 14.26
N VAL A 2 -11.23 -16.70 13.01
CA VAL A 2 -12.67 -16.77 12.65
C VAL A 2 -13.08 -18.25 12.65
N ARG A 3 -14.21 -18.57 13.28
CA ARG A 3 -14.72 -19.94 13.30
C ARG A 3 -15.37 -20.25 11.95
N ARG A 4 -15.15 -21.47 11.46
CA ARG A 4 -15.67 -21.97 10.19
C ARG A 4 -17.22 -21.92 10.24
N GLY A 5 -17.84 -20.97 9.56
CA GLY A 5 -19.31 -20.83 9.46
C GLY A 5 -19.91 -19.48 9.88
N GLU A 6 -19.12 -18.51 10.35
CA GLU A 6 -19.60 -17.13 10.55
C GLU A 6 -19.70 -16.42 9.20
N ILE A 7 -20.86 -15.85 8.90
CA ILE A 7 -21.06 -14.95 7.76
C ILE A 7 -20.20 -13.72 8.05
N LEU A 8 -19.29 -13.37 7.13
CA LEU A 8 -18.58 -12.09 7.16
C LEU A 8 -19.65 -11.01 6.99
N ASP A 9 -20.03 -10.37 8.08
CA ASP A 9 -20.87 -9.17 8.11
C ASP A 9 -19.97 -7.94 8.06
N ASP A 10 -20.50 -6.81 7.57
CA ASP A 10 -19.75 -5.56 7.37
C ASP A 10 -19.05 -5.10 8.68
N GLY A 11 -19.69 -5.34 9.84
CA GLY A 11 -19.10 -5.04 11.14
C GLY A 11 -17.86 -5.87 11.51
N ILE A 12 -17.69 -7.06 10.94
CA ILE A 12 -16.50 -7.90 11.15
C ILE A 12 -15.33 -7.35 10.30
N GLU A 13 -15.61 -6.85 9.10
CA GLU A 13 -14.58 -6.25 8.23
C GLU A 13 -14.01 -4.96 8.84
N ASP A 14 -14.86 -4.11 9.43
CA ASP A 14 -14.45 -2.91 10.16
C ASP A 14 -13.54 -3.25 11.36
N ASP A 15 -13.89 -4.28 12.14
CA ASP A 15 -13.07 -4.75 13.25
C ASP A 15 -11.68 -5.23 12.80
N PHE A 16 -11.60 -5.90 11.66
CA PHE A 16 -10.32 -6.28 11.06
C PHE A 16 -9.53 -5.07 10.59
N TYR A 17 -10.20 -4.07 10.00
CA TYR A 17 -9.56 -2.84 9.55
C TYR A 17 -8.97 -2.06 10.74
N ILE A 18 -9.73 -1.87 11.82
CA ILE A 18 -9.25 -1.20 13.05
C ILE A 18 -8.02 -1.92 13.62
N ARG A 19 -8.03 -3.25 13.69
CA ARG A 19 -6.85 -4.03 14.15
C ARG A 19 -5.63 -3.82 13.26
N ARG A 20 -5.82 -3.65 11.95
CA ARG A 20 -4.71 -3.34 11.02
C ARG A 20 -4.18 -1.93 11.25
N LEU A 21 -5.06 -0.97 11.50
CA LEU A 21 -4.67 0.41 11.85
C LEU A 21 -3.85 0.43 13.16
N ASP A 22 -4.30 -0.26 14.20
CA ASP A 22 -3.59 -0.39 15.48
C ASP A 22 -2.23 -1.08 15.31
N ALA A 23 -2.13 -2.05 14.39
CA ALA A 23 -0.87 -2.70 14.03
C ALA A 23 0.06 -1.83 13.15
N GLY A 24 -0.33 -0.60 12.82
CA GLY A 24 0.50 0.37 12.11
C GLY A 24 0.33 0.40 10.59
N LEU A 25 -0.84 0.01 10.06
CA LEU A 25 -1.12 0.00 8.62
C LEU A 25 -0.80 1.34 7.93
N PHE A 26 -1.21 2.48 8.50
CA PHE A 26 -0.92 3.78 7.88
C PHE A 26 0.58 4.08 7.78
N VAL A 27 1.34 3.77 8.83
CA VAL A 27 2.80 3.95 8.81
C VAL A 27 3.43 3.05 7.75
N LEU A 28 2.99 1.80 7.66
CA LEU A 28 3.44 0.85 6.66
C LEU A 28 3.14 1.34 5.23
N GLN A 29 1.92 1.81 4.98
CA GLN A 29 1.51 2.36 3.69
C GLN A 29 2.33 3.59 3.30
N LEU A 30 2.58 4.54 4.23
CA LEU A 30 3.41 5.71 3.97
C LEU A 30 4.87 5.35 3.65
N ILE A 31 5.44 4.36 4.36
CA ILE A 31 6.79 3.86 4.05
C ILE A 31 6.83 3.23 2.66
N CYS A 32 5.82 2.43 2.31
CA CYS A 32 5.71 1.82 0.98
C CYS A 32 5.56 2.89 -0.10
N TYR A 33 4.76 3.93 0.16
CA TYR A 33 4.56 5.06 -0.75
C TYR A 33 5.87 5.79 -1.02
N ILE A 34 6.62 6.16 0.03
CA ILE A 34 7.94 6.78 -0.10
C ILE A 34 8.89 5.87 -0.88
N MET A 35 8.91 4.57 -0.57
CA MET A 35 9.77 3.59 -1.24
C MET A 35 9.49 3.49 -2.75
N VAL A 36 8.22 3.52 -3.14
CA VAL A 36 7.80 3.53 -4.54
C VAL A 36 8.19 4.84 -5.22
N GLU A 37 7.95 5.99 -4.58
CA GLU A 37 8.26 7.31 -5.11
C GLU A 37 9.77 7.48 -5.35
N ILE A 38 10.63 7.12 -4.37
CA ILE A 38 12.09 7.25 -4.54
C ILE A 38 12.64 6.33 -5.62
N SER A 39 12.02 5.17 -5.83
CA SER A 39 12.44 4.21 -6.86
C SER A 39 12.08 4.71 -8.26
N ASN A 40 11.08 5.58 -8.37
CA ASN A 40 10.65 6.24 -9.59
C ASN A 40 11.35 7.60 -9.84
N SER A 41 12.34 7.98 -9.03
CA SER A 41 13.08 9.25 -9.18
C SER A 41 13.98 9.35 -10.43
N GLY A 42 14.07 8.28 -11.24
CA GLY A 42 15.01 8.19 -12.36
C GLY A 42 16.46 7.89 -11.93
N ILE A 43 16.72 7.74 -10.63
CA ILE A 43 18.06 7.45 -10.09
C ILE A 43 18.20 5.94 -9.85
N ALA A 44 18.83 5.24 -10.80
CA ALA A 44 18.98 3.78 -10.76
C ALA A 44 19.62 3.24 -9.47
N GLN A 45 20.53 3.99 -8.84
CA GLN A 45 21.17 3.59 -7.58
C GLN A 45 20.17 3.50 -6.42
N LEU A 46 19.14 4.36 -6.38
CA LEU A 46 18.12 4.32 -5.33
C LEU A 46 17.22 3.08 -5.50
N GLN A 47 16.77 2.81 -6.73
CA GLN A 47 15.98 1.62 -7.03
C GLN A 47 16.74 0.32 -6.68
N GLN A 48 18.01 0.22 -7.09
CA GLN A 48 18.86 -0.92 -6.74
C GLN A 48 19.03 -1.06 -5.24
N ARG A 49 19.20 0.05 -4.50
CA ARG A 49 19.36 0.01 -3.04
C ARG A 49 18.10 -0.46 -2.33
N VAL A 50 16.92 -0.04 -2.78
CA VAL A 50 15.63 -0.51 -2.25
C VAL A 50 15.50 -2.02 -2.44
N GLN A 51 15.75 -2.53 -3.66
CA GLN A 51 15.67 -3.96 -3.96
C GLN A 51 16.67 -4.77 -3.13
N GLN A 52 17.91 -4.27 -2.97
CA GLN A 52 18.92 -4.91 -2.13
C GLN A 52 18.47 -5.05 -0.68
N ILE A 53 17.93 -3.97 -0.08
CA ILE A 53 17.49 -3.98 1.32
C ILE A 53 16.31 -4.94 1.51
N LEU A 54 15.32 -4.92 0.60
CA LEU A 54 14.19 -5.85 0.63
C LEU A 54 14.69 -7.30 0.61
N ASN A 55 15.55 -7.65 -0.34
CA ASN A 55 16.09 -9.00 -0.46
C ASN A 55 16.88 -9.42 0.79
N LEU A 56 17.71 -8.55 1.35
CA LEU A 56 18.50 -8.83 2.56
C LEU A 56 17.64 -9.07 3.81
N ARG A 57 16.42 -8.52 3.83
CA ARG A 57 15.49 -8.63 4.98
C ARG A 57 14.36 -9.62 4.74
N GLY A 58 14.40 -10.38 3.64
CA GLY A 58 13.32 -11.32 3.26
C GLY A 58 12.03 -10.62 2.81
N GLY A 59 12.09 -9.32 2.52
CA GLY A 59 11.00 -8.56 1.95
C GLY A 59 10.81 -8.85 0.47
N SER A 60 9.66 -8.45 -0.07
CA SER A 60 9.33 -8.66 -1.48
C SER A 60 8.69 -7.42 -2.09
N VAL A 61 9.16 -7.06 -3.27
CA VAL A 61 8.55 -6.02 -4.12
C VAL A 61 7.06 -6.30 -4.32
N LYS A 62 6.65 -7.58 -4.44
CA LYS A 62 5.24 -7.95 -4.60
C LYS A 62 4.38 -7.53 -3.41
N VAL A 63 4.92 -7.60 -2.20
CA VAL A 63 4.22 -7.19 -0.97
C VAL A 63 4.03 -5.69 -0.95
N VAL A 64 5.07 -4.93 -1.30
CA VAL A 64 4.99 -3.46 -1.40
C VAL A 64 3.95 -3.05 -2.46
N ARG A 65 3.97 -3.66 -3.65
CA ARG A 65 2.96 -3.38 -4.69
C ARG A 65 1.53 -3.71 -4.23
N HIS A 66 1.35 -4.80 -3.49
CA HIS A 66 0.03 -5.16 -2.96
C HIS A 66 -0.47 -4.11 -1.96
N ILE A 67 0.36 -3.72 -0.99
CA ILE A 67 0.03 -2.67 -0.01
C ILE A 67 -0.32 -1.35 -0.72
N MET A 68 0.44 -0.99 -1.76
CA MET A 68 0.22 0.26 -2.49
C MET A 68 -1.06 0.27 -3.34
N ARG A 69 -1.52 -0.89 -3.82
CA ARG A 69 -2.82 -1.00 -4.50
C ARG A 69 -3.97 -0.78 -3.52
N GLU A 70 -3.91 -1.41 -2.35
CA GLU A 70 -4.90 -1.18 -1.29
C GLU A 70 -4.88 0.27 -0.81
N TYR A 71 -3.69 0.88 -0.72
CA TYR A 71 -3.56 2.31 -0.43
C TYR A 71 -4.26 3.16 -1.50
N ALA A 72 -4.01 2.92 -2.78
CA ALA A 72 -4.63 3.68 -3.87
C ALA A 72 -6.16 3.56 -3.92
N GLU A 73 -6.71 2.41 -3.52
CA GLU A 73 -8.16 2.17 -3.43
C GLU A 73 -8.83 2.91 -2.27
N SER A 74 -8.08 3.28 -1.23
CA SER A 74 -8.59 3.95 -0.03
C SER A 74 -8.35 5.48 -0.03
N ILE A 75 -7.94 6.06 -1.16
CA ILE A 75 -7.59 7.49 -1.24
C ILE A 75 -8.80 8.42 -1.27
N GLY A 76 -8.63 9.53 -0.54
CA GLY A 76 -9.33 10.77 -0.81
C GLY A 76 -10.65 10.97 -0.08
N ASP A 77 -10.79 10.39 1.11
CA ASP A 77 -11.87 10.77 2.03
C ASP A 77 -11.98 12.30 2.15
N GLY A 78 -13.15 12.84 1.81
CA GLY A 78 -13.43 14.29 1.82
C GLY A 78 -12.88 15.10 0.63
N LYS A 79 -12.48 14.48 -0.47
CA LYS A 79 -12.06 15.14 -1.73
C LYS A 79 -13.03 14.86 -2.88
N SER A 80 -12.93 15.63 -3.97
CA SER A 80 -13.73 15.40 -5.18
C SER A 80 -13.34 14.10 -5.89
N GLU A 81 -14.29 13.48 -6.58
CA GLU A 81 -14.05 12.24 -7.34
C GLU A 81 -12.96 12.41 -8.41
N GLU A 82 -12.88 13.59 -9.03
CA GLU A 82 -11.83 13.93 -10.00
C GLU A 82 -10.44 13.89 -9.38
N PHE A 83 -10.30 14.40 -8.14
CA PHE A 83 -9.04 14.36 -7.41
C PHE A 83 -8.68 12.91 -7.05
N LYS A 84 -9.66 12.12 -6.59
CA LYS A 84 -9.45 10.71 -6.24
C LYS A 84 -8.96 9.90 -7.44
N GLU A 85 -9.62 10.04 -8.58
CA GLU A 85 -9.26 9.28 -9.79
C GLU A 85 -7.88 9.70 -10.32
N ALA A 86 -7.57 10.99 -10.32
CA ALA A 86 -6.27 11.50 -10.73
C ALA A 86 -5.13 10.98 -9.84
N GLU A 87 -5.33 11.01 -8.52
CA GLU A 87 -4.33 10.56 -7.56
C GLU A 87 -4.18 9.04 -7.56
N ARG A 88 -5.29 8.29 -7.66
CA ARG A 88 -5.28 6.84 -7.84
C ARG A 88 -4.47 6.45 -9.08
N LYS A 89 -4.74 7.11 -10.21
CA LYS A 89 -3.99 6.86 -11.45
C LYS A 89 -2.49 7.13 -11.27
N ARG A 90 -2.13 8.29 -10.72
CA ARG A 90 -0.73 8.66 -10.46
C ARG A 90 0.00 7.60 -9.64
N ILE A 91 -0.62 7.11 -8.56
CA ILE A 91 -0.01 6.10 -7.69
C ILE A 91 0.09 4.75 -8.39
N MET A 92 -0.92 4.36 -9.16
CA MET A 92 -0.88 3.11 -9.92
C MET A 92 0.24 3.11 -10.96
N ASP A 93 0.47 4.24 -11.65
CA ASP A 93 1.58 4.40 -12.59
C ASP A 93 2.94 4.22 -11.89
N LEU A 94 3.10 4.72 -10.65
CA LEU A 94 4.31 4.52 -9.86
C LEU A 94 4.50 3.05 -9.45
N VAL A 95 3.40 2.36 -9.10
CA VAL A 95 3.42 0.94 -8.69
C VAL A 95 3.78 0.01 -9.85
N GLU A 96 3.36 0.34 -11.08
CA GLU A 96 3.72 -0.42 -12.29
C GLU A 96 5.21 -0.34 -12.61
N ASN A 97 5.83 0.82 -12.35
CA ASN A 97 7.24 1.09 -12.61
C ASN A 97 8.19 0.70 -11.46
N PHE A 98 7.65 0.27 -10.31
CA PHE A 98 8.40 -0.11 -9.11
C PHE A 98 9.09 -1.48 -9.19
#